data_AF-A0A1H8HE56-F1
#
_entry.id   AF-A0A1H8HE56-F1
#
_cell.length_a   1.000
_cell.length_b   1.000
_cell.length_c   1.000
_cell.angle_alpha   90.00
_cell.angle_beta   90.00
_cell.angle_gamma   90.00
#
_symmetry.space_group_name_H-M   'P 1'
#
loop_
_entity.id
_entity.type
_entity.pdbx_description
1 polymer ?
#
loop_
_entity_poly.entity_id
_entity_poly.type
_entity_poly.pdbx_seq_one_letter_code
_entity_poly.pdbx_strand_id
1 'polypeptide(L)'
;MKYLLWLLKAAIFFALFAFALNNQQNATVNFLFGYALTLPLVLVILGSFALGAVLGVLVMVPRWWRQRRDAQVAQKQVRHVEQALATGSPRSEAPAEAPAPDLERHKTDPSLPIHYGP
;
A
#
# COMPACT_ATOMS: atom_id res chain seq x y z
N MET A 1 0.98 -33.40 8.46
CA MET A 1 0.44 -32.01 8.58
C MET A 1 -1.08 -31.91 8.39
N LYS A 2 -1.67 -32.48 7.33
CA LYS A 2 -3.14 -32.42 7.11
C LYS A 2 -3.98 -33.04 8.23
N TYR A 3 -3.54 -34.17 8.80
CA TYR A 3 -4.22 -34.82 9.92
C TYR A 3 -4.22 -33.99 11.20
N LEU A 4 -3.13 -33.27 11.49
CA LEU A 4 -3.05 -32.40 12.65
C LEU A 4 -4.01 -31.20 12.51
N LEU A 5 -4.08 -30.59 11.33
CA LEU A 5 -5.07 -29.54 11.04
C LEU A 5 -6.50 -30.06 11.12
N TRP A 6 -6.75 -31.30 10.68
CA TRP A 6 -8.07 -31.92 10.79
C TRP A 6 -8.46 -32.19 12.26
N LEU A 7 -7.52 -32.72 13.06
CA LEU A 7 -7.71 -32.94 14.50
C LEU A 7 -7.92 -31.63 15.25
N LEU A 8 -7.18 -30.57 14.88
CA LEU A 8 -7.39 -29.23 15.45
C LEU A 8 -8.78 -28.69 15.12
N LYS A 9 -9.25 -28.84 13.87
CA LYS A 9 -10.62 -28.45 13.50
C LYS A 9 -11.66 -29.25 14.29
N ALA A 10 -11.45 -30.55 14.47
CA ALA A 10 -12.32 -31.40 15.28
C ALA A 10 -12.30 -30.99 16.77
N ALA A 11 -11.13 -30.69 17.32
CA ALA A 11 -10.97 -30.22 18.70
C ALA A 11 -11.67 -28.87 18.92
N ILE A 12 -11.50 -27.92 18.00
CA ILE A 12 -12.22 -26.63 18.03
C ILE A 12 -13.72 -26.86 17.94
N PHE A 13 -14.18 -27.73 17.02
CA PHE A 13 -15.60 -28.07 16.90
C PHE A 13 -16.14 -28.67 18.18
N PHE A 14 -15.45 -29.64 18.76
CA PHE A 14 -15.86 -30.31 19.99
C PHE A 14 -15.88 -29.33 21.17
N ALA A 15 -14.89 -28.45 21.27
CA ALA A 15 -14.85 -27.40 22.29
C ALA A 15 -16.04 -26.43 22.14
N LEU A 16 -16.32 -25.95 20.92
CA LEU A 16 -17.48 -25.08 20.66
C LEU A 16 -18.81 -25.79 20.90
N PHE A 17 -18.90 -27.08 20.56
CA PHE A 17 -20.10 -27.89 20.77
C PHE A 17 -20.34 -28.18 22.25
N ALA A 18 -19.30 -28.60 22.99
CA ALA A 18 -19.36 -28.79 24.43
C ALA A 18 -19.66 -27.48 25.15
N PHE A 19 -19.07 -26.37 24.70
CA PHE A 19 -19.40 -25.04 25.18
C PHE A 19 -20.88 -24.72 24.93
N ALA A 20 -21.41 -25.01 23.74
CA ALA A 20 -22.81 -24.81 23.42
C ALA A 20 -23.74 -25.66 24.30
N LEU A 21 -23.41 -26.94 24.51
CA LEU A 21 -24.16 -27.84 25.39
C LEU A 21 -24.13 -27.38 26.85
N ASN A 22 -22.98 -26.93 27.35
CA ASN A 22 -22.85 -26.45 28.73
C ASN A 22 -23.47 -25.05 28.94
N ASN A 23 -23.67 -24.29 27.87
CA ASN A 23 -24.23 -22.95 27.89
C ASN A 23 -25.59 -22.87 27.16
N GLN A 24 -26.43 -23.90 27.32
CA GLN A 24 -27.81 -23.92 26.83
C GLN A 24 -28.77 -23.06 27.65
N GLN A 25 -28.32 -22.51 28.77
CA GLN A 25 -29.09 -21.61 29.60
C GLN A 25 -29.60 -20.39 28.80
N ASN A 26 -30.85 -20.03 29.01
CA ASN A 26 -31.44 -18.84 28.41
C ASN A 26 -30.90 -17.59 29.10
N ALA A 27 -30.38 -16.66 28.31
CA ALA A 27 -29.88 -15.38 28.79
C ALA A 27 -30.77 -14.25 28.26
N THR A 28 -31.14 -13.33 29.15
CA THR A 28 -31.92 -12.14 28.80
C THR A 28 -30.98 -10.97 28.58
N VAL A 29 -30.90 -10.50 27.34
CA VAL A 29 -30.18 -9.29 26.96
C VAL A 29 -31.14 -8.12 27.04
N ASN A 30 -30.91 -7.22 27.99
CA ASN A 30 -31.71 -6.01 28.16
C ASN A 30 -31.12 -4.90 27.30
N PHE A 31 -31.92 -4.44 26.34
CA PHE A 31 -31.64 -3.29 25.51
C PHE A 31 -32.32 -2.03 26.09
N LEU A 32 -32.03 -0.90 25.47
CA LEU A 32 -32.63 0.38 25.83
C LEU A 32 -34.15 0.35 25.53
N PHE A 33 -34.92 1.20 26.21
CA PHE A 33 -36.40 1.28 26.07
C PHE A 33 -37.18 0.06 26.58
N GLY A 34 -36.59 -0.73 27.49
CA GLY A 34 -37.26 -1.88 28.11
C GLY A 34 -37.38 -3.11 27.19
N TYR A 35 -36.73 -3.10 26.02
CA TYR A 35 -36.69 -4.25 25.15
C TYR A 35 -35.75 -5.31 25.72
N ALA A 36 -36.27 -6.50 26.01
CA ALA A 36 -35.50 -7.61 26.55
C ALA A 36 -35.61 -8.79 25.59
N LEU A 37 -34.45 -9.33 25.19
CA LEU A 37 -34.38 -10.50 24.33
C LEU A 37 -33.83 -11.68 25.11
N THR A 38 -34.66 -12.71 25.26
CA THR A 38 -34.24 -13.97 25.87
C THR A 38 -33.90 -14.98 24.77
N LEU A 39 -32.62 -15.31 24.64
CA LEU A 39 -32.12 -16.33 23.72
C LEU A 39 -31.08 -17.21 24.44
N PRO A 40 -30.76 -18.40 23.92
CA PRO A 40 -29.68 -19.23 24.45
C PRO A 40 -28.35 -18.45 24.55
N LEU A 41 -27.69 -18.51 25.71
CA LEU A 41 -26.46 -17.77 26.01
C LEU A 41 -25.38 -17.97 24.95
N VAL A 42 -25.24 -19.21 24.45
CA VAL A 42 -24.30 -19.53 23.38
C VAL A 42 -24.49 -18.65 22.13
N LEU A 43 -25.73 -18.40 21.72
CA LEU A 43 -26.02 -17.58 20.53
C LEU A 43 -25.65 -16.12 20.75
N VAL A 44 -25.89 -15.62 21.96
CA VAL A 44 -25.53 -14.25 22.34
C VAL A 44 -24.01 -14.05 22.24
N ILE A 45 -23.24 -14.97 22.80
CA ILE A 45 -21.77 -14.91 22.80
C ILE A 45 -21.22 -15.08 21.37
N LEU A 46 -21.67 -16.10 20.63
CA LEU A 46 -21.20 -16.33 19.26
C LEU A 46 -21.58 -15.16 18.33
N GLY A 47 -22.80 -14.65 18.44
CA GLY A 47 -23.29 -13.56 17.60
C GLY A 47 -22.54 -12.26 17.84
N SER A 48 -22.33 -11.88 19.11
CA SER A 48 -21.57 -10.68 19.47
C SER A 48 -20.10 -10.79 19.05
N PHE A 49 -19.46 -11.94 19.24
CA PHE A 49 -18.10 -12.17 18.80
C PHE A 49 -17.96 -12.13 17.27
N ALA A 50 -18.85 -12.81 16.55
CA ALA A 50 -18.85 -12.80 15.09
C ALA A 50 -19.04 -11.39 14.53
N LEU A 51 -19.97 -10.61 15.10
CA LEU A 51 -20.17 -9.22 14.74
C LEU A 51 -18.92 -8.37 15.00
N GLY A 52 -18.31 -8.51 16.18
CA GLY A 52 -17.07 -7.83 16.55
C GLY A 52 -15.90 -8.19 15.61
N ALA A 53 -15.77 -9.46 15.23
CA ALA A 53 -14.75 -9.93 14.30
C ALA A 53 -14.96 -9.35 12.90
N VAL A 54 -16.20 -9.35 12.38
CA VAL A 54 -16.53 -8.75 11.08
C VAL A 54 -16.19 -7.26 11.07
N LEU A 55 -16.60 -6.53 12.11
CA LEU A 55 -16.29 -5.10 12.25
C LEU A 55 -14.78 -4.87 12.37
N GLY A 56 -14.07 -5.67 13.16
CA GLY A 56 -12.61 -5.59 13.30
C GLY A 56 -11.88 -5.82 11.98
N VAL A 57 -12.29 -6.83 11.20
CA VAL A 57 -11.76 -7.09 9.86
C VAL A 57 -12.07 -5.92 8.93
N LEU A 58 -13.30 -5.40 8.92
CA LEU A 58 -13.69 -4.25 8.10
C LEU A 58 -12.82 -3.01 8.39
N VAL A 59 -12.44 -2.79 9.64
CA VAL A 59 -11.55 -1.70 10.04
C VAL A 59 -10.09 -1.96 9.62
N MET A 60 -9.62 -3.21 9.68
CA MET A 60 -8.23 -3.58 9.35
C MET A 60 -7.93 -3.67 7.84
N VAL A 61 -8.84 -4.23 7.04
CA VAL A 61 -8.66 -4.45 5.59
C VAL A 61 -8.27 -3.18 4.80
N PRO A 62 -8.93 -2.02 4.98
CA PRO A 62 -8.58 -0.82 4.19
C PRO A 62 -7.18 -0.30 4.49
N ARG A 63 -6.70 -0.42 5.74
CA ARG A 63 -5.32 -0.03 6.11
C ARG A 63 -4.29 -0.89 5.39
N TRP A 64 -4.53 -2.20 5.32
CA TRP A 64 -3.64 -3.14 4.64
C TRP A 64 -3.67 -2.97 3.12
N TRP A 65 -4.82 -2.68 2.53
CA TRP A 65 -4.93 -2.39 1.09
C TRP A 65 -4.17 -1.13 0.68
N ARG A 66 -4.19 -0.09 1.52
CA ARG A 66 -3.40 1.12 1.25
C ARG A 66 -1.90 0.81 1.24
N GLN A 67 -1.42 0.09 2.26
CA GLN A 67 -0.02 -0.34 2.33
C GLN A 67 0.40 -1.21 1.14
N ARG A 68 -0.48 -2.11 0.67
CA ARG A 68 -0.21 -2.92 -0.53
C ARG A 68 -0.11 -2.09 -1.81
N ARG A 69 -0.92 -1.04 -1.96
CA ARG A 69 -0.86 -0.14 -3.12
C ARG A 69 0.46 0.64 -3.13
N ASP A 70 0.85 1.19 -1.99
CA ASP A 70 2.10 1.95 -1.86
C ASP A 70 3.32 1.06 -2.17
N ALA A 71 3.31 -0.20 -1.72
CA ALA A 71 4.34 -1.17 -2.06
C ALA A 71 4.43 -1.46 -3.57
N GLN A 72 3.31 -1.51 -4.29
CA GLN A 72 3.33 -1.72 -5.74
C GLN A 72 3.81 -0.48 -6.52
N VAL A 73 3.47 0.73 -6.05
CA VAL A 73 3.97 1.97 -6.65
C VAL A 73 5.48 2.08 -6.44
N ALA A 74 5.98 1.79 -5.24
CA ALA A 74 7.41 1.77 -4.96
C ALA A 74 8.17 0.74 -5.83
N GLN A 75 7.61 -0.47 -6.02
CA GLN A 75 8.23 -1.46 -6.91
C GLN A 75 8.26 -1.03 -8.37
N LYS A 76 7.23 -0.32 -8.87
CA LYS A 76 7.25 0.25 -10.22
C LYS A 76 8.33 1.30 -10.37
N GLN A 77 8.54 2.16 -9.37
CA GLN A 77 9.60 3.16 -9.38
C GLN A 77 10.99 2.52 -9.38
N VAL A 78 11.22 1.50 -8.55
CA VAL A 78 12.49 0.74 -8.55
C VAL A 78 12.75 0.11 -9.91
N ARG A 79 11.75 -0.53 -10.53
CA ARG A 79 11.88 -1.12 -11.88
C ARG A 79 12.17 -0.07 -12.96
N HIS A 80 11.54 1.11 -12.89
CA HIS A 80 11.82 2.19 -13.85
C HIS A 80 13.24 2.74 -13.72
N VAL A 81 13.75 2.89 -12.48
CA VAL A 81 15.13 3.33 -12.22
C VAL A 81 16.10 2.26 -12.70
N GLU A 82 15.86 0.98 -12.38
CA GLU A 82 16.70 -0.14 -12.79
C GLU A 82 16.71 -0.34 -14.31
N GLN A 83 15.58 -0.13 -15.00
CA GLN A 83 15.51 -0.12 -16.46
C GLN A 83 16.23 1.08 -17.09
N ALA A 84 16.20 2.26 -16.46
CA ALA A 84 16.96 3.42 -16.91
C ALA A 84 18.49 3.20 -16.73
N LEU A 85 18.90 2.49 -15.69
CA LEU A 85 20.29 2.07 -15.46
C LEU A 85 20.72 0.92 -16.39
N ALA A 86 19.84 -0.04 -16.70
CA ALA A 86 20.14 -1.20 -17.54
C ALA A 86 20.06 -0.93 -19.05
N THR A 87 19.23 0.03 -19.49
CA THR A 87 19.14 0.42 -20.91
C THR A 87 20.36 1.21 -21.36
N GLY A 88 21.23 1.63 -20.45
CA GLY A 88 22.53 2.23 -20.79
C GLY A 88 22.41 3.26 -21.89
N SER A 89 21.76 4.40 -21.62
CA SER A 89 21.92 5.59 -22.46
C SER A 89 23.08 6.42 -21.91
N PRO A 90 24.32 6.24 -22.39
CA PRO A 90 25.18 7.38 -22.58
C PRO A 90 24.68 8.15 -23.81
N ARG A 91 24.58 9.47 -23.68
CA ARG A 91 24.47 10.46 -24.76
C ARG A 91 23.06 10.73 -25.33
N SER A 92 22.43 11.78 -24.78
CA SER A 92 22.30 13.04 -25.53
C SER A 92 23.37 13.96 -24.91
N GLU A 93 24.52 14.18 -25.55
CA GLU A 93 24.72 15.35 -26.41
C GLU A 93 24.22 16.59 -25.65
N ALA A 94 25.07 17.28 -24.89
CA ALA A 94 26.08 18.15 -25.48
C ALA A 94 25.57 18.66 -26.84
N PRO A 95 24.75 19.72 -26.84
CA PRO A 95 24.63 20.54 -28.02
C PRO A 95 26.05 20.88 -28.47
N ALA A 96 26.30 20.57 -29.74
CA ALA A 96 27.37 21.12 -30.54
C ALA A 96 27.82 22.49 -30.01
N GLU A 97 29.13 22.61 -29.79
CA GLU A 97 29.91 23.67 -30.42
C GLU A 97 29.03 24.84 -30.88
N ALA A 98 28.80 25.77 -29.96
CA ALA A 98 28.44 27.12 -30.34
C ALA A 98 29.45 27.56 -31.42
N PRO A 99 29.03 28.23 -32.51
CA PRO A 99 30.00 28.80 -33.40
C PRO A 99 30.87 29.72 -32.54
N ALA A 100 32.16 29.39 -32.43
CA ALA A 100 33.11 30.28 -31.82
C ALA A 100 32.88 31.65 -32.47
N PRO A 101 32.65 32.73 -31.70
CA PRO A 101 32.67 34.05 -32.31
C PRO A 101 34.08 34.19 -32.88
N ASP A 102 34.12 34.34 -34.20
CA ASP A 102 35.31 34.50 -35.03
C ASP A 102 36.01 35.82 -34.71
N LEU A 103 36.45 35.97 -33.46
CA LEU A 103 37.13 37.14 -32.91
C LEU A 103 38.61 37.20 -33.33
N GLU A 104 39.12 36.15 -34.00
CA GLU A 104 40.48 36.14 -34.52
C GLU A 104 40.58 36.52 -36.00
N ARG A 105 39.52 36.42 -36.82
CA ARG A 105 39.57 36.96 -38.20
C ARG A 105 39.51 38.48 -38.32
N HIS A 106 39.27 39.20 -37.23
CA HIS A 106 39.19 40.66 -37.26
C HIS A 106 40.52 41.39 -37.00
N LYS A 107 41.64 40.66 -36.88
CA LYS A 107 42.96 41.27 -36.59
C LYS A 107 43.87 41.49 -37.80
N THR A 108 43.46 41.10 -39.01
CA THR A 108 44.30 41.14 -40.21
C THR A 108 43.69 41.87 -41.41
N ASP A 109 42.61 42.63 -41.24
CA ASP A 109 42.11 43.52 -42.29
C ASP A 109 42.76 44.92 -42.15
N PRO A 110 43.67 45.33 -43.05
CA PRO A 110 44.36 46.62 -42.97
C PRO A 110 43.54 47.78 -43.56
N SER A 111 42.22 47.61 -43.80
CA SER A 111 41.42 48.60 -44.53
C SER A 111 40.39 49.39 -43.70
N LEU A 112 40.34 49.22 -42.37
CA LEU A 112 39.40 49.99 -41.53
C LEU A 112 40.06 51.26 -40.94
N PRO A 113 39.53 52.46 -41.25
CA PRO A 113 40.05 53.72 -40.68
C PRO A 113 39.74 53.79 -39.19
N ILE A 114 40.78 53.91 -38.37
CA ILE A 114 40.67 54.09 -36.93
C ILE A 114 40.08 55.48 -36.67
N HIS A 115 38.79 55.55 -36.32
CA HIS A 115 38.15 56.79 -35.90
C HIS A 115 38.45 57.04 -34.42
N TYR A 116 39.45 57.88 -34.12
CA TYR A 116 39.66 58.42 -32.77
C TYR A 116 38.59 59.50 -32.50
N GLY A 117 37.79 59.29 -31.45
CA GLY A 117 36.85 60.29 -30.91
C GLY A 117 37.36 60.82 -29.56
N PRO A 118 36.96 62.05 -29.17
CA PRO A 118 37.70 62.98 -28.32
C PRO A 118 37.81 62.60 -26.84
#